data_AF-A0A357TM98-F1
#
_entry.id   AF-A0A357TM98-F1
#
_cell.length_a   1.000
_cell.length_b   1.000
_cell.length_c   1.000
_cell.angle_alpha   90.00
_cell.angle_beta   90.00
_cell.angle_gamma   90.00
#
_symmetry.space_group_name_H-M   'P 1'
#
loop_
_entity.id
_entity.type
_entity.pdbx_description
1 polymer ?
#
loop_
_entity_poly.entity_id
_entity_poly.type
_entity_poly.pdbx_seq_one_letter_code
_entity_poly.pdbx_strand_id
1 'polypeptide(L)'
;MGDIFICHTLYHVLIALVRALRSRPGKSTLVLSTCVPEAETLRAKLLDAAPDLWDAVLIVDEEKLDAQNSESDFYRLRHPFRKPYFTLPKGHVYISNDWSALGRYLQRERRVYTLCEDTFGGTLDPDQHLLDEQRTNPRGPYRYWGDSPCCRTVESEDAARCSIFGVDKLVTVSKAQLLESLMEEEKAIIRRVFLAVPLPEHVQGACLLLPRSFVLDGLMDQPTQDAMFAAVAKKYCTEPLFIKTHPRDTTDYSKLFPTAVILPRTMPSEVLNFCLPFKFQRAVTVQSWVLRGFTAAEEKVFVGLEEAEKLVQG
;
A
#
# COMPACT_ATOMS: atom_id res chain seq x y z
N MET A 1 -2.24 26.18 2.69
CA MET A 1 -2.13 25.27 3.85
C MET A 1 -1.92 23.89 3.26
N GLY A 2 -0.88 23.16 3.68
CA GLY A 2 -0.49 21.90 3.03
C GLY A 2 -1.52 20.79 3.22
N ASP A 3 -1.53 19.85 2.28
CA ASP A 3 -2.29 18.60 2.42
C ASP A 3 -1.68 17.70 3.47
N ILE A 4 -2.52 16.91 4.14
CA ILE A 4 -2.13 15.94 5.15
C ILE A 4 -2.55 14.56 4.69
N PHE A 5 -1.60 13.67 4.47
CA PHE A 5 -1.86 12.29 4.05
C PHE A 5 -1.65 11.34 5.24
N ILE A 6 -2.68 10.56 5.58
CA ILE A 6 -2.63 9.56 6.65
C ILE A 6 -2.53 8.16 6.03
N CYS A 7 -1.44 7.46 6.30
CA CYS A 7 -1.08 6.21 5.66
C CYS A 7 -1.01 5.05 6.67
N HIS A 8 -1.56 3.90 6.25
CA HIS A 8 -1.61 2.66 7.02
C HIS A 8 -0.98 1.49 6.26
N THR A 9 -0.82 1.64 4.94
CA THR A 9 -0.18 0.67 4.06
C THR A 9 0.87 1.37 3.19
N LEU A 10 1.77 0.60 2.60
CA LEU A 10 2.79 1.13 1.68
C LEU A 10 2.16 1.65 0.38
N TYR A 11 1.01 1.11 -0.02
CA TYR A 11 0.19 1.66 -1.11
C TYR A 11 -0.29 3.07 -0.79
N HIS A 12 -0.77 3.34 0.44
CA HIS A 12 -1.17 4.69 0.85
C HIS A 12 0.02 5.66 0.77
N VAL A 13 1.21 5.22 1.18
CA VAL A 13 2.44 6.03 1.10
C VAL A 13 2.80 6.33 -0.36
N LEU A 14 2.69 5.35 -1.25
CA LEU A 14 2.92 5.57 -2.69
C LEU A 14 1.97 6.64 -3.24
N ILE A 15 0.67 6.51 -3.01
CA ILE A 15 -0.32 7.47 -3.51
C ILE A 15 -0.10 8.85 -2.89
N ALA A 16 0.20 8.93 -1.60
CA ALA A 16 0.54 10.19 -0.92
C ALA A 16 1.77 10.86 -1.52
N LEU A 17 2.82 10.10 -1.83
CA LEU A 17 4.03 10.59 -2.48
C LEU A 17 3.74 11.13 -3.89
N VAL A 18 2.94 10.41 -4.69
CA VAL A 18 2.51 10.86 -6.02
C VAL A 18 1.71 12.16 -5.92
N ARG A 19 0.79 12.27 -4.95
CA ARG A 19 0.02 13.51 -4.72
C ARG A 19 0.90 14.68 -4.28
N ALA A 20 1.84 14.43 -3.38
CA ALA A 20 2.79 15.46 -2.95
C ALA A 20 3.63 15.97 -4.13
N LEU A 21 4.07 15.07 -5.03
CA LEU A 21 4.76 15.45 -6.27
C LEU A 21 3.91 16.35 -7.16
N ARG A 22 2.61 16.05 -7.30
CA ARG A 22 1.64 16.86 -8.07
C ARG A 22 1.28 18.20 -7.40
N SER A 23 1.49 18.33 -6.10
CA SER A 23 1.12 19.51 -5.31
C SER A 23 2.23 20.57 -5.24
N ARG A 24 3.34 20.36 -5.95
CA ARG A 24 4.46 21.31 -6.03
C ARG A 24 4.02 22.68 -6.58
N PRO A 25 4.58 23.79 -6.07
CA PRO A 25 5.67 23.89 -5.09
C PRO A 25 5.22 23.77 -3.61
N GLY A 26 3.98 23.34 -3.34
CA GLY A 26 3.48 23.15 -1.97
C GLY A 26 4.18 22.00 -1.24
N LYS A 27 4.24 22.12 0.09
CA LYS A 27 4.66 21.05 1.01
C LYS A 27 3.45 20.41 1.67
N SER A 28 3.55 19.10 1.89
CA SER A 28 2.53 18.30 2.54
C SER A 28 3.04 17.72 3.85
N THR A 29 2.13 17.32 4.73
CA THR A 29 2.46 16.50 5.91
C THR A 29 2.09 15.05 5.63
N LEU A 30 2.99 14.12 5.93
CA LEU A 30 2.68 12.69 5.91
C LEU A 30 2.56 12.18 7.35
N VAL A 31 1.52 11.40 7.63
CA VAL A 31 1.33 10.70 8.90
C VAL A 31 1.38 9.21 8.63
N LEU A 32 2.41 8.54 9.15
CA LEU A 32 2.59 7.10 9.08
C LEU A 32 2.05 6.46 10.36
N SER A 33 1.04 5.61 10.24
CA SER A 33 0.69 4.69 11.32
C SER A 33 1.83 3.70 11.55
N THR A 34 2.04 3.25 12.80
CA THR A 34 2.95 2.15 13.12
C THR A 34 2.52 0.82 12.50
N CYS A 35 1.32 0.72 11.93
CA CYS A 35 0.90 -0.40 11.08
C CYS A 35 1.70 -0.47 9.75
N VAL A 36 2.31 0.62 9.30
CA VAL A 36 3.19 0.61 8.12
C VAL A 36 4.50 -0.10 8.48
N PRO A 37 4.88 -1.17 7.75
CA PRO A 37 6.13 -1.88 8.03
C PRO A 37 7.33 -0.94 7.94
N GLU A 38 8.25 -1.04 8.92
CA GLU A 38 9.50 -0.27 8.95
C GLU A 38 9.28 1.26 8.84
N ALA A 39 8.22 1.79 9.47
CA ALA A 39 7.84 3.20 9.36
C ALA A 39 8.98 4.22 9.60
N GLU A 40 9.89 3.93 10.53
CA GLU A 40 11.06 4.77 10.80
C GLU A 40 12.06 4.80 9.63
N THR A 41 12.40 3.63 9.08
CA THR A 41 13.25 3.51 7.89
C THR A 41 12.59 4.20 6.69
N LEU A 42 11.28 3.99 6.52
CA LEU A 42 10.52 4.60 5.43
C LEU A 42 10.48 6.13 5.54
N ARG A 43 10.29 6.66 6.75
CA ARG A 43 10.39 8.11 7.03
C ARG A 43 11.74 8.67 6.60
N ALA A 44 12.84 8.02 6.97
CA ALA A 44 14.17 8.47 6.59
C ALA A 44 14.34 8.49 5.06
N LYS A 45 13.89 7.44 4.36
CA LYS A 45 13.93 7.39 2.89
C LYS A 45 13.07 8.48 2.22
N LEU A 46 11.89 8.78 2.76
CA LEU A 46 11.01 9.83 2.22
C LEU A 46 11.65 11.23 2.33
N LEU A 47 12.29 11.51 3.47
CA LEU A 47 12.98 12.77 3.71
C LEU A 47 14.26 12.92 2.87
N ASP A 48 14.99 11.82 2.64
CA ASP A 48 16.18 11.79 1.77
C ASP A 48 15.83 11.89 0.27
N ALA A 49 14.81 11.15 -0.17
CA ALA A 49 14.45 11.08 -1.58
C ALA A 49 13.82 12.37 -2.10
N ALA A 50 13.10 13.10 -1.24
CA ALA A 50 12.36 14.30 -1.62
C ALA A 50 12.18 15.29 -0.45
N PRO A 51 13.27 15.92 0.04
CA PRO A 51 13.23 16.80 1.22
C PRO A 51 12.30 18.01 1.04
N ASP A 52 12.09 18.46 -0.19
CA ASP A 52 11.26 19.61 -0.50
C ASP A 52 9.76 19.30 -0.61
N LEU A 53 9.34 18.03 -0.56
CA LEU A 53 7.93 17.65 -0.61
C LEU A 53 7.23 17.74 0.76
N TRP A 54 7.99 17.58 1.84
CA TRP A 54 7.43 17.34 3.17
C TRP A 54 7.68 18.52 4.10
N ASP A 55 6.62 19.04 4.71
CA ASP A 55 6.72 19.89 5.90
C ASP A 55 7.09 19.04 7.12
N ALA A 56 6.47 17.87 7.23
CA ALA A 56 6.74 16.89 8.27
C ALA A 56 6.35 15.48 7.82
N VAL A 57 7.09 14.49 8.31
CA VAL A 57 6.73 13.07 8.24
C VAL A 57 6.61 12.56 9.68
N LEU A 58 5.38 12.46 10.16
CA LEU A 58 5.03 12.09 11.53
C LEU A 58 4.78 10.58 11.61
N ILE A 59 5.14 9.96 12.72
CA ILE A 59 4.82 8.55 13.00
C ILE A 59 3.89 8.51 14.21
N VAL A 60 2.80 7.75 14.09
CA VAL A 60 1.75 7.65 15.11
C VAL A 60 1.53 6.20 15.49
N ASP A 61 1.70 5.93 16.78
CA ASP A 61 1.31 4.68 17.43
C ASP A 61 -0.19 4.76 17.75
N GLU A 62 -1.00 4.00 17.01
CA GLU A 62 -2.46 4.08 17.11
C GLU A 62 -3.02 3.51 18.41
N GLU A 63 -2.32 2.55 19.03
CA GLU A 63 -2.69 2.04 20.35
C GLU A 63 -2.50 3.14 21.40
N LYS A 64 -1.38 3.87 21.35
CA LYS A 64 -1.15 5.03 22.22
C LYS A 64 -2.11 6.17 21.91
N LEU A 65 -2.43 6.40 20.64
CA LEU A 65 -3.39 7.40 20.22
C LEU A 65 -4.75 7.13 20.86
N ASP A 66 -5.25 5.91 20.79
CA ASP A 66 -6.51 5.58 21.43
C ASP A 66 -6.42 5.56 22.94
N ALA A 67 -5.34 5.06 23.54
CA ALA A 67 -5.20 5.07 25.00
C ALA A 67 -5.12 6.49 25.58
N GLN A 68 -4.49 7.45 24.88
CA GLN A 68 -4.11 8.74 25.45
C GLN A 68 -4.87 9.94 24.87
N ASN A 69 -5.47 9.82 23.68
CA ASN A 69 -6.29 10.89 23.09
C ASN A 69 -7.80 10.58 23.11
N SER A 70 -8.26 9.39 23.51
CA SER A 70 -9.70 9.04 23.57
C SER A 70 -10.43 9.55 24.80
N GLU A 71 -9.81 10.43 25.58
CA GLU A 71 -10.37 11.02 26.79
C GLU A 71 -11.66 11.78 26.49
N SER A 72 -12.68 11.60 27.34
CA SER A 72 -13.94 12.33 27.24
C SER A 72 -13.72 13.84 27.42
N ASP A 73 -14.60 14.65 26.82
CA ASP A 73 -14.57 16.11 26.99
C ASP A 73 -14.53 16.53 28.46
N PHE A 74 -15.24 15.78 29.32
CA PHE A 74 -15.25 16.00 30.76
C PHE A 74 -13.91 15.70 31.44
N TYR A 75 -13.21 14.64 31.02
CA TYR A 75 -11.87 14.33 31.51
C TYR A 75 -10.89 15.44 31.11
N ARG A 76 -10.92 15.87 29.85
CA ARG A 76 -10.08 16.96 29.33
C ARG A 76 -10.34 18.27 30.09
N LEU A 77 -11.59 18.57 30.42
CA LEU A 77 -11.97 19.73 31.23
C LEU A 77 -11.37 19.68 32.65
N ARG A 78 -11.32 18.49 33.27
CA ARG A 78 -10.73 18.28 34.61
C ARG A 78 -9.20 18.24 34.62
N HIS A 79 -8.59 17.98 33.47
CA HIS A 79 -7.14 17.87 33.32
C HIS A 79 -6.60 18.85 32.24
N PRO A 80 -6.81 20.17 32.40
CA PRO A 80 -6.54 21.16 31.35
C PRO A 80 -5.06 21.29 30.95
N PHE A 81 -4.13 20.81 31.79
CA PHE A 81 -2.69 20.85 31.53
C PHE A 81 -2.14 19.56 30.93
N ARG A 82 -2.97 18.52 30.79
CA ARG A 82 -2.55 17.26 30.20
C ARG A 82 -2.35 17.47 28.70
N LYS A 83 -1.13 17.21 28.23
CA LYS A 83 -0.82 17.28 26.80
C LYS A 83 -1.33 16.02 26.10
N PRO A 84 -2.00 16.14 24.95
CA PRO A 84 -2.33 14.97 24.13
C PRO A 84 -1.05 14.29 23.64
N TYR A 85 -1.10 12.98 23.41
CA TYR A 85 -0.01 12.23 22.80
C TYR A 85 0.28 12.73 21.38
N PHE A 86 -0.78 13.01 20.63
CA PHE A 86 -0.69 13.45 19.24
C PHE A 86 -1.65 14.60 18.94
N THR A 87 -1.20 15.54 18.10
CA THR A 87 -2.03 16.61 17.51
C THR A 87 -1.76 16.72 16.03
N LEU A 88 -2.80 16.71 15.23
CA LEU A 88 -2.70 16.88 13.78
C LEU A 88 -2.57 18.37 13.41
N PRO A 89 -1.61 18.76 12.55
CA PRO A 89 -1.52 20.13 12.06
C PRO A 89 -2.78 20.55 11.30
N LYS A 90 -2.91 21.85 11.02
CA LYS A 90 -3.99 22.35 10.16
C LYS A 90 -3.65 22.03 8.71
N GLY A 91 -4.60 21.42 7.99
CA GLY A 91 -4.46 21.04 6.58
C GLY A 91 -5.71 20.30 6.12
N HIS A 92 -5.85 20.11 4.81
CA HIS A 92 -6.86 19.22 4.26
C HIS A 92 -6.39 17.77 4.46
N VAL A 93 -7.24 16.93 5.04
CA VAL A 93 -6.85 15.57 5.45
C VAL A 93 -7.32 14.56 4.42
N TYR A 94 -6.40 13.71 3.98
CA TYR A 94 -6.64 12.54 3.16
C TYR A 94 -6.30 11.30 3.98
N ILE A 95 -7.19 10.33 4.01
CA ILE A 95 -7.02 9.06 4.71
C ILE A 95 -7.65 7.95 3.87
N SER A 96 -7.01 6.80 3.73
CA SER A 96 -7.56 5.66 2.98
C SER A 96 -8.25 4.62 3.88
N ASN A 97 -7.93 4.61 5.17
CA ASN A 97 -8.46 3.69 6.16
C ASN A 97 -9.00 4.50 7.35
N ASP A 98 -10.25 4.95 7.26
CA ASP A 98 -10.92 5.74 8.31
C ASP A 98 -11.63 4.88 9.37
N TRP A 99 -11.53 3.54 9.27
CA TRP A 99 -11.94 2.60 10.32
C TRP A 99 -10.88 2.41 11.43
N SER A 100 -9.69 2.98 11.21
CA SER A 100 -8.54 3.06 12.13
C SER A 100 -8.76 3.93 13.37
N ALA A 101 -7.82 3.88 14.33
CA ALA A 101 -7.80 4.80 15.46
C ALA A 101 -7.55 6.25 15.02
N LEU A 102 -6.77 6.46 13.96
CA LEU A 102 -6.60 7.76 13.32
C LEU A 102 -7.93 8.26 12.72
N GLY A 103 -8.72 7.40 12.11
CA GLY A 103 -10.07 7.72 11.65
C GLY A 103 -11.00 8.13 12.80
N ARG A 104 -10.99 7.38 13.91
CA ARG A 104 -11.72 7.77 15.15
C ARG A 104 -11.24 9.10 15.71
N TYR A 105 -9.92 9.32 15.74
CA TYR A 105 -9.32 10.58 16.17
C TYR A 105 -9.85 11.76 15.36
N LEU A 106 -9.93 11.65 14.03
CA LEU A 106 -10.50 12.71 13.18
C LEU A 106 -11.95 13.03 13.57
N GLN A 107 -12.76 12.03 13.89
CA GLN A 107 -14.15 12.21 14.30
C GLN A 107 -14.26 12.90 15.66
N ARG A 108 -13.46 12.48 16.65
CA ARG A 108 -13.41 13.11 17.99
C ARG A 108 -13.03 14.59 17.89
N GLU A 109 -12.00 14.88 17.09
CA GLU A 109 -11.47 16.24 16.91
C GLU A 109 -12.23 17.04 15.83
N ARG A 110 -13.34 16.49 15.31
CA ARG A 110 -14.18 17.09 14.26
C ARG A 110 -13.38 17.60 13.05
N ARG A 111 -12.36 16.84 12.66
CA ARG A 111 -11.51 17.13 11.52
C ARG A 111 -12.17 16.61 10.26
N VAL A 112 -12.50 17.54 9.35
CA VAL A 112 -13.00 17.19 8.02
C VAL A 112 -11.91 16.51 7.20
N TYR A 113 -12.28 15.46 6.47
CA TYR A 113 -11.36 14.70 5.63
C TYR A 113 -12.01 14.22 4.32
N THR A 114 -11.14 13.87 3.38
CA THR A 114 -11.43 13.09 2.16
C THR A 114 -11.01 11.65 2.38
N LEU A 115 -11.93 10.70 2.18
CA LEU A 115 -11.62 9.28 2.16
C LEU A 115 -11.06 8.92 0.78
N CYS A 116 -9.81 8.48 0.75
CA CYS A 116 -9.18 7.90 -0.44
C CYS A 116 -9.51 6.40 -0.52
N GLU A 117 -9.36 5.79 -1.69
CA GLU A 117 -9.48 4.33 -1.79
C GLU A 117 -8.35 3.63 -1.01
N ASP A 118 -8.70 2.58 -0.27
CA ASP A 118 -7.76 1.71 0.47
C ASP A 118 -6.97 0.80 -0.47
N THR A 119 -7.60 0.39 -1.56
CA THR A 119 -7.01 -0.40 -2.64
C THR A 119 -7.36 0.22 -3.99
N PHE A 120 -6.62 -0.15 -5.02
CA PHE A 120 -6.85 0.34 -6.38
C PHE A 120 -8.26 -0.02 -6.86
N GLY A 121 -9.14 0.96 -7.08
CA GLY A 121 -10.52 0.74 -7.52
C GLY A 121 -11.41 0.08 -6.46
N GLY A 122 -11.04 0.10 -5.18
CA GLY A 122 -11.79 -0.58 -4.11
C GLY A 122 -13.24 -0.11 -3.95
N THR A 123 -13.57 1.12 -4.36
CA THR A 123 -14.95 1.63 -4.35
C THR A 123 -15.81 1.12 -5.52
N LEU A 124 -15.21 0.41 -6.46
CA LEU A 124 -15.88 -0.24 -7.58
C LEU A 124 -16.06 -1.75 -7.34
N ASP A 125 -15.55 -2.27 -6.23
CA ASP A 125 -15.73 -3.67 -5.86
C ASP A 125 -17.21 -3.91 -5.50
N PRO A 126 -17.88 -4.90 -6.14
CA PRO A 126 -19.26 -5.22 -5.81
C PRO A 126 -19.44 -5.77 -4.39
N ASP A 127 -18.39 -6.29 -3.75
CA ASP A 127 -18.44 -6.77 -2.38
C ASP A 127 -18.05 -5.66 -1.39
N GLN A 128 -19.06 -5.09 -0.72
CA GLN A 128 -18.91 -4.06 0.30
C GLN A 128 -19.47 -4.52 1.66
N HIS A 129 -19.40 -5.83 1.95
CA HIS A 129 -20.07 -6.44 3.11
C HIS A 129 -19.77 -5.77 4.46
N LEU A 130 -18.54 -5.28 4.69
CA LEU A 130 -18.18 -4.59 5.94
C LEU A 130 -18.92 -3.26 6.12
N LEU A 131 -19.05 -2.50 5.03
CA LEU A 131 -19.81 -1.25 5.03
C LEU A 131 -21.31 -1.53 5.22
N ASP A 132 -21.83 -2.53 4.52
CA ASP A 132 -23.24 -2.95 4.63
C ASP A 132 -23.58 -3.47 6.04
N GLU A 133 -22.69 -4.24 6.66
CA GLU A 133 -22.82 -4.69 8.04
C GLU A 133 -22.89 -3.49 8.99
N GLN A 134 -22.00 -2.51 8.86
CA GLN A 134 -22.02 -1.31 9.69
C GLN A 134 -23.33 -0.52 9.52
N ARG A 135 -23.81 -0.35 8.28
CA ARG A 135 -25.04 0.40 7.99
C ARG A 135 -26.27 -0.30 8.58
N THR A 136 -26.28 -1.63 8.58
CA THR A 136 -27.36 -2.44 9.15
C THR A 136 -27.29 -2.52 10.67
N ASN A 137 -26.08 -2.63 11.24
CA ASN A 137 -25.86 -2.82 12.67
C ASN A 137 -24.75 -1.89 13.20
N PRO A 138 -25.01 -0.58 13.31
CA PRO A 138 -23.99 0.38 13.70
C PRO A 138 -23.55 0.18 15.15
N ARG A 139 -22.24 0.01 15.35
CA ARG A 139 -21.64 -0.15 16.69
C ARG A 139 -20.96 1.14 17.16
N GLY A 140 -21.34 1.60 18.34
CA GLY A 140 -20.72 2.77 18.98
C GLY A 140 -20.95 4.10 18.26
N PRO A 141 -20.22 5.16 18.66
CA PRO A 141 -20.46 6.53 18.18
C PRO A 141 -19.79 6.84 16.83
N TYR A 142 -18.85 6.00 16.39
CA TYR A 142 -18.09 6.24 15.16
C TYR A 142 -18.76 5.60 13.95
N ARG A 143 -18.52 6.19 12.78
CA ARG A 143 -18.89 5.60 11.48
C ARG A 143 -17.67 5.57 10.59
N TYR A 144 -17.53 4.52 9.81
CA TYR A 144 -16.35 4.22 9.01
C TYR A 144 -16.70 4.05 7.54
N TRP A 145 -15.68 3.84 6.71
CA TRP A 145 -15.76 3.69 5.26
C TRP A 145 -16.58 4.81 4.66
N GLY A 146 -16.28 6.03 5.07
CA GLY A 146 -16.86 7.23 4.50
C GLY A 146 -18.18 7.64 5.14
N ASP A 147 -18.87 6.82 5.92
CA ASP A 147 -20.15 7.20 6.54
C ASP A 147 -20.00 8.18 7.73
N SER A 148 -18.77 8.52 8.14
CA SER A 148 -18.55 9.56 9.13
C SER A 148 -19.12 10.92 8.67
N PRO A 149 -19.79 11.68 9.56
CA PRO A 149 -20.14 13.07 9.28
C PRO A 149 -18.92 13.99 9.02
N CYS A 150 -17.73 13.56 9.43
CA CYS A 150 -16.48 14.28 9.15
C CYS A 150 -15.91 13.96 7.75
N CYS A 151 -16.33 12.85 7.12
CA CYS A 151 -15.96 12.52 5.75
C CYS A 151 -16.83 13.33 4.78
N ARG A 152 -16.24 14.34 4.13
CA ARG A 152 -16.97 15.21 3.19
C ARG A 152 -16.94 14.71 1.77
N THR A 153 -15.86 14.02 1.42
CA THR A 153 -15.61 13.57 0.05
C THR A 153 -15.06 12.17 0.09
N VAL A 154 -15.50 11.31 -0.83
CA VAL A 154 -14.95 9.99 -1.06
C VAL A 154 -14.41 9.95 -2.47
N GLU A 155 -13.16 9.55 -2.62
CA GLU A 155 -12.56 9.36 -3.92
C GLU A 155 -12.91 7.98 -4.47
N SER A 156 -13.12 7.93 -5.78
CA SER A 156 -13.28 6.69 -6.52
C SER A 156 -12.39 6.72 -7.76
N GLU A 157 -11.91 5.55 -8.19
CA GLU A 157 -11.27 5.40 -9.49
C GLU A 157 -12.21 5.87 -10.63
N ASP A 158 -13.52 5.66 -10.46
CA ASP A 158 -14.57 6.15 -11.37
C ASP A 158 -15.86 6.45 -10.59
N ALA A 159 -16.07 7.71 -10.23
CA ALA A 159 -17.24 8.14 -9.48
C ALA A 159 -18.57 7.86 -10.20
N ALA A 160 -18.58 7.79 -11.54
CA ALA A 160 -19.81 7.52 -12.29
C ALA A 160 -20.23 6.04 -12.19
N ARG A 161 -19.29 5.15 -11.88
CA ARG A 161 -19.52 3.71 -11.70
C ARG A 161 -19.68 3.31 -10.24
N CYS A 162 -19.25 4.14 -9.30
CA CYS A 162 -19.42 3.88 -7.88
C CYS A 162 -20.89 4.07 -7.46
N SER A 163 -21.49 3.02 -6.90
CA SER A 163 -22.87 3.02 -6.40
C SER A 163 -22.98 3.14 -4.88
N ILE A 164 -21.84 3.22 -4.17
CA ILE A 164 -21.77 3.11 -2.71
C ILE A 164 -22.23 4.40 -2.00
N PHE A 165 -21.98 5.55 -2.62
CA PHE A 165 -22.27 6.88 -2.07
C PHE A 165 -23.04 7.72 -3.08
N GLY A 166 -23.77 8.73 -2.59
CA GLY A 166 -24.41 9.71 -3.47
C GLY A 166 -23.40 10.53 -4.26
N VAL A 167 -23.80 10.95 -5.46
CA VAL A 167 -22.93 11.67 -6.42
C VAL A 167 -22.27 12.92 -5.82
N ASP A 168 -22.96 13.64 -4.92
CA ASP A 168 -22.44 14.85 -4.27
C ASP A 168 -21.27 14.59 -3.32
N LYS A 169 -21.08 13.34 -2.90
CA LYS A 169 -19.99 12.92 -2.01
C LYS A 169 -18.80 12.36 -2.78
N LEU A 170 -19.00 11.95 -4.04
CA LEU A 170 -17.98 11.28 -4.83
C LEU A 170 -17.14 12.25 -5.64
N VAL A 171 -15.86 11.93 -5.79
CA VAL A 171 -14.96 12.59 -6.74
C VAL A 171 -14.14 11.55 -7.48
N THR A 172 -14.02 11.69 -8.80
CA THR A 172 -13.14 10.83 -9.59
C THR A 172 -11.69 11.23 -9.38
N VAL A 173 -10.89 10.31 -8.84
CA VAL A 173 -9.43 10.43 -8.81
C VAL A 173 -8.82 9.09 -9.22
N SER A 174 -8.59 8.94 -10.52
CA SER A 174 -7.98 7.73 -11.08
C SER A 174 -6.53 7.58 -10.63
N LYS A 175 -6.29 6.57 -9.82
CA LYS A 175 -4.96 6.13 -9.37
C LYS A 175 -4.17 5.58 -10.56
N ALA A 176 -4.84 4.97 -11.53
CA ALA A 176 -4.24 4.58 -12.81
C ALA A 176 -3.60 5.79 -13.50
N GLN A 177 -4.41 6.81 -13.78
CA GLN A 177 -3.97 8.02 -14.47
C GLN A 177 -2.89 8.76 -13.68
N LEU A 178 -3.00 8.82 -12.35
CA LEU A 178 -1.97 9.42 -11.50
C LEU A 178 -0.62 8.71 -11.66
N LEU A 179 -0.60 7.37 -11.61
CA LEU A 179 0.63 6.58 -11.74
C LEU A 179 1.18 6.59 -13.18
N GLU A 180 0.31 6.53 -14.19
CA GLU A 180 0.70 6.64 -15.61
C GLU A 180 1.28 8.00 -15.95
N SER A 181 0.83 9.07 -15.27
CA SER A 181 1.33 10.44 -15.49
C SER A 181 2.74 10.69 -14.95
N LEU A 182 3.35 9.73 -14.25
CA LEU A 182 4.66 9.92 -13.62
C LEU A 182 5.76 10.15 -14.66
N MET A 183 6.51 11.24 -14.49
CA MET A 183 7.74 11.49 -15.26
C MET A 183 8.89 10.61 -14.72
N GLU A 184 9.94 10.39 -15.51
CA GLU A 184 11.05 9.52 -15.09
C GLU A 184 11.77 10.02 -13.83
N GLU A 185 11.89 11.33 -13.66
CA GLU A 185 12.48 11.94 -12.45
C GLU A 185 11.62 11.62 -11.21
N GLU A 186 10.31 11.55 -11.38
CA GLU A 186 9.36 11.25 -10.31
C GLU A 186 9.36 9.75 -9.98
N LYS A 187 9.41 8.90 -11.00
CA LYS A 187 9.63 7.46 -10.82
C LYS A 187 10.96 7.20 -10.12
N ALA A 188 12.01 7.96 -10.41
CA ALA A 188 13.30 7.85 -9.73
C ALA A 188 13.20 8.16 -8.23
N ILE A 189 12.41 9.17 -7.83
CA ILE A 189 12.11 9.46 -6.42
C ILE A 189 11.39 8.26 -5.78
N ILE A 190 10.34 7.74 -6.43
CA ILE A 190 9.56 6.60 -5.92
C ILE A 190 10.46 5.35 -5.77
N ARG A 191 11.31 5.09 -6.76
CA ARG A 191 12.32 4.02 -6.72
C ARG A 191 13.25 4.17 -5.52
N ARG A 192 13.78 5.36 -5.24
CA ARG A 192 14.64 5.63 -4.05
C ARG A 192 13.92 5.37 -2.73
N VAL A 193 12.61 5.63 -2.66
CA VAL A 193 11.81 5.38 -1.45
C VAL A 193 11.57 3.89 -1.22
N PHE A 194 11.17 3.14 -2.25
CA PHE A 194 10.67 1.78 -2.06
C PHE A 194 11.64 0.65 -2.38
N LEU A 195 12.71 0.91 -3.15
CA LEU A 195 13.74 -0.09 -3.41
C LEU A 195 14.79 -0.10 -2.28
N ALA A 196 15.37 -1.28 -2.03
CA ALA A 196 16.49 -1.42 -1.10
C ALA A 196 17.80 -1.04 -1.77
N VAL A 197 17.94 -1.38 -3.04
CA VAL A 197 19.11 -1.07 -3.88
C VAL A 197 18.64 -0.50 -5.22
N PRO A 198 19.39 0.43 -5.83
CA PRO A 198 19.12 0.86 -7.19
C PRO A 198 19.11 -0.34 -8.13
N LEU A 199 18.11 -0.39 -9.02
CA LEU A 199 18.10 -1.37 -10.10
C LEU A 199 18.88 -0.81 -11.30
N PRO A 200 19.51 -1.67 -12.11
CA PRO A 200 20.09 -1.27 -13.39
C PRO A 200 19.03 -0.61 -14.30
N GLU A 201 19.44 0.37 -15.11
CA GLU A 201 18.54 1.08 -16.03
C GLU A 201 18.03 0.17 -17.15
N HIS A 202 18.86 -0.77 -17.59
CA HIS A 202 18.54 -1.73 -18.64
C HIS A 202 18.92 -3.13 -18.24
N VAL A 203 18.01 -4.07 -18.49
CA VAL A 203 18.22 -5.48 -18.25
C VAL A 203 17.59 -6.27 -19.39
N GLN A 204 18.38 -7.07 -20.08
CA GLN A 204 17.88 -7.95 -21.13
C GLN A 204 17.52 -9.31 -20.53
N GLY A 205 16.36 -9.85 -20.92
CA GLY A 205 15.95 -11.20 -20.55
C GLY A 205 15.52 -11.40 -19.09
N ALA A 206 15.29 -10.31 -18.35
CA ALA A 206 14.92 -10.36 -16.94
C ALA A 206 13.64 -11.17 -16.71
N CYS A 207 13.68 -12.08 -15.74
CA CYS A 207 12.51 -12.82 -15.32
C CYS A 207 12.11 -12.43 -13.90
N LEU A 208 10.81 -12.23 -13.66
CA LEU A 208 10.26 -11.97 -12.34
C LEU A 208 9.52 -13.21 -11.81
N LEU A 209 9.90 -13.70 -10.65
CA LEU A 209 9.14 -14.69 -9.89
C LEU A 209 8.36 -13.99 -8.77
N LEU A 210 7.06 -14.26 -8.68
CA LEU A 210 6.14 -13.72 -7.67
C LEU A 210 5.65 -14.84 -6.75
N PRO A 211 6.46 -15.29 -5.77
CA PRO A 211 6.03 -16.36 -4.89
C PRO A 211 5.03 -15.88 -3.82
N ARG A 212 4.20 -16.82 -3.37
CA ARG A 212 3.42 -16.74 -2.13
C ARG A 212 3.81 -17.91 -1.23
N SER A 213 3.52 -17.80 0.07
CA SER A 213 3.72 -18.90 1.00
C SER A 213 2.54 -19.86 0.99
N PHE A 214 2.77 -21.10 0.53
CA PHE A 214 1.86 -22.23 0.68
C PHE A 214 2.03 -22.93 2.04
N VAL A 215 3.19 -22.74 2.68
CA VAL A 215 3.44 -23.16 4.07
C VAL A 215 2.48 -22.45 5.03
N LEU A 216 2.36 -21.13 4.92
CA LEU A 216 1.44 -20.35 5.77
C LEU A 216 -0.04 -20.62 5.47
N ASP A 217 -0.34 -21.12 4.28
CA ASP A 217 -1.68 -21.58 3.92
C ASP A 217 -1.95 -23.02 4.40
N GLY A 218 -0.96 -23.70 4.98
CA GLY A 218 -1.09 -25.07 5.49
C GLY A 218 -1.14 -26.16 4.41
N LEU A 219 -0.73 -25.85 3.18
CA LEU A 219 -0.82 -26.77 2.04
C LEU A 219 0.41 -27.68 1.88
N MET A 220 1.58 -27.25 2.38
CA MET A 220 2.83 -28.03 2.31
C MET A 220 3.84 -27.59 3.37
N ASP A 221 4.92 -28.36 3.52
CA ASP A 221 6.07 -27.97 4.35
C ASP A 221 7.10 -27.11 3.59
N GLN A 222 8.03 -26.49 4.33
CA GLN A 222 9.02 -25.58 3.75
C GLN A 222 9.95 -26.27 2.73
N PRO A 223 10.51 -27.48 2.99
CA PRO A 223 11.32 -28.17 2.00
C PRO A 223 10.58 -28.45 0.69
N THR A 224 9.30 -28.82 0.76
CA THR A 224 8.48 -29.05 -0.43
C THR A 224 8.25 -27.75 -1.20
N GLN A 225 7.95 -26.65 -0.50
CA GLN A 225 7.77 -25.33 -1.12
C GLN A 225 9.06 -24.86 -1.82
N ASP A 226 10.21 -25.03 -1.17
CA ASP A 226 11.51 -24.63 -1.72
C ASP A 226 11.84 -25.44 -2.98
N ALA A 227 11.64 -26.77 -2.93
CA ALA A 227 11.84 -27.64 -4.08
C ALA A 227 10.90 -27.27 -5.25
N MET A 228 9.63 -26.98 -4.96
CA MET A 228 8.64 -26.55 -5.95
C MET A 228 9.04 -25.23 -6.62
N PHE A 229 9.38 -24.19 -5.85
CA PHE A 229 9.79 -22.92 -6.45
C PHE A 229 11.11 -23.03 -7.21
N ALA A 230 12.06 -23.86 -6.75
CA ALA A 230 13.28 -24.14 -7.51
C ALA A 230 12.97 -24.81 -8.86
N ALA A 231 12.07 -25.79 -8.88
CA ALA A 231 11.65 -26.47 -10.11
C ALA A 231 10.89 -25.53 -11.07
N VAL A 232 9.98 -24.71 -10.54
CA VAL A 232 9.26 -23.67 -11.31
C VAL A 232 10.24 -22.65 -11.90
N ALA A 233 11.19 -22.15 -11.11
CA ALA A 233 12.20 -21.21 -11.58
C ALA A 233 13.08 -21.84 -12.66
N LYS A 234 13.54 -23.08 -12.46
CA LYS A 234 14.36 -23.82 -13.45
C LYS A 234 13.62 -24.00 -14.79
N LYS A 235 12.33 -24.28 -14.76
CA LYS A 235 11.53 -24.53 -15.98
C LYS A 235 11.15 -23.25 -16.70
N TYR A 236 10.74 -22.22 -15.96
CA TYR A 236 10.07 -21.06 -16.54
C TYR A 236 10.88 -19.77 -16.48
N CYS A 237 11.88 -19.65 -15.60
CA CYS A 237 12.63 -18.40 -15.44
C CYS A 237 13.95 -18.41 -16.20
N THR A 238 14.39 -17.21 -16.58
CA THR A 238 15.72 -16.92 -17.14
C THR A 238 16.48 -15.98 -16.22
N GLU A 239 17.81 -15.98 -16.35
CA GLU A 239 18.64 -14.95 -15.72
C GLU A 239 18.63 -13.67 -16.57
N PRO A 240 18.68 -12.48 -15.93
CA PRO A 240 18.71 -12.27 -14.49
C PRO A 240 17.34 -12.47 -13.81
N LEU A 241 17.33 -13.21 -12.71
CA LEU A 241 16.14 -13.51 -11.92
C LEU A 241 15.87 -12.43 -10.88
N PHE A 242 14.64 -11.95 -10.84
CA PHE A 242 14.09 -11.06 -9.82
C PHE A 242 13.01 -11.79 -9.05
N ILE A 243 12.96 -11.58 -7.74
CA ILE A 243 11.94 -12.22 -6.89
C ILE A 243 11.23 -11.15 -6.07
N LYS A 244 9.91 -11.06 -6.23
CA LYS A 244 9.05 -10.21 -5.39
C LYS A 244 8.14 -11.07 -4.54
N THR A 245 8.54 -11.25 -3.30
CA THR A 245 7.81 -12.06 -2.32
C THR A 245 6.53 -11.37 -1.85
N HIS A 246 5.45 -12.15 -1.69
CA HIS A 246 4.21 -11.69 -1.07
C HIS A 246 4.46 -11.15 0.36
N PRO A 247 3.80 -10.07 0.82
CA PRO A 247 4.10 -9.44 2.12
C PRO A 247 4.01 -10.38 3.33
N ARG A 248 3.08 -11.34 3.31
CA ARG A 248 2.92 -12.36 4.37
C ARG A 248 3.96 -13.48 4.31
N ASP A 249 4.61 -13.69 3.17
CA ASP A 249 5.56 -14.79 2.99
C ASP A 249 6.90 -14.45 3.66
N THR A 250 7.33 -15.34 4.58
CA THR A 250 8.53 -15.21 5.40
C THR A 250 9.71 -16.04 4.90
N THR A 251 9.55 -16.78 3.81
CA THR A 251 10.62 -17.59 3.21
C THR A 251 11.77 -16.69 2.73
N ASP A 252 13.00 -17.08 3.07
CA ASP A 252 14.22 -16.40 2.66
C ASP A 252 14.69 -16.90 1.29
N TYR A 253 14.09 -16.35 0.24
CA TYR A 253 14.41 -16.73 -1.15
C TYR A 253 15.85 -16.39 -1.56
N SER A 254 16.59 -15.57 -0.81
CA SER A 254 18.01 -15.31 -1.10
C SER A 254 18.87 -16.56 -0.89
N LYS A 255 18.47 -17.46 0.01
CA LYS A 255 19.15 -18.75 0.21
C LYS A 255 18.84 -19.75 -0.90
N LEU A 256 17.61 -19.71 -1.42
CA LEU A 256 17.16 -20.59 -2.49
C LEU A 256 17.69 -20.15 -3.86
N PHE A 257 17.81 -18.83 -4.08
CA PHE A 257 18.27 -18.23 -5.32
C PHE A 257 19.37 -17.19 -5.05
N PRO A 258 20.63 -17.63 -4.82
CA PRO A 258 21.73 -16.74 -4.41
C PRO A 258 22.11 -15.66 -5.42
N THR A 259 21.81 -15.87 -6.72
CA THR A 259 22.07 -14.92 -7.80
C THR A 259 20.91 -13.95 -8.04
N ALA A 260 19.74 -14.21 -7.46
CA ALA A 260 18.53 -13.44 -7.74
C ALA A 260 18.52 -12.10 -7.02
N VAL A 261 17.95 -11.10 -7.69
CA VAL A 261 17.65 -9.80 -7.08
C VAL A 261 16.34 -9.92 -6.29
N ILE A 262 16.44 -9.89 -4.96
CA ILE A 262 15.26 -9.92 -4.08
C ILE A 262 14.68 -8.50 -3.96
N LEU A 263 13.49 -8.31 -4.51
CA LEU A 263 12.76 -7.06 -4.42
C LEU A 263 12.09 -6.95 -3.03
N PRO A 264 12.20 -5.80 -2.33
CA PRO A 264 11.74 -5.68 -0.95
C PRO A 264 10.26 -6.04 -0.78
N ARG A 265 9.92 -6.76 0.28
CA ARG A 265 8.52 -6.99 0.66
C ARG A 265 7.78 -5.67 0.91
N THR A 266 8.50 -4.66 1.37
CA THR A 266 8.01 -3.30 1.63
C THR A 266 7.83 -2.43 0.38
N MET A 267 8.14 -2.94 -0.82
CA MET A 267 7.79 -2.28 -2.06
C MET A 267 6.33 -2.61 -2.46
N PRO A 268 5.46 -1.61 -2.68
CA PRO A 268 4.13 -1.82 -3.26
C PRO A 268 4.18 -2.46 -4.64
N SER A 269 3.19 -3.28 -4.98
CA SER A 269 3.14 -3.98 -6.27
C SER A 269 3.01 -3.02 -7.46
N GLU A 270 2.38 -1.86 -7.26
CA GLU A 270 2.23 -0.80 -8.26
C GLU A 270 3.58 -0.26 -8.73
N VAL A 271 4.61 -0.26 -7.85
CA VAL A 271 5.97 0.16 -8.23
C VAL A 271 6.50 -0.74 -9.35
N LEU A 272 6.16 -2.03 -9.38
CA LEU A 272 6.54 -2.93 -10.46
C LEU A 272 5.99 -2.45 -11.81
N ASN A 273 4.70 -2.12 -11.85
CA ASN A 273 3.99 -1.77 -13.08
C ASN A 273 4.38 -0.38 -13.62
N PHE A 274 4.60 0.59 -12.74
CA PHE A 274 4.66 2.00 -13.14
C PHE A 274 6.04 2.64 -12.97
N CYS A 275 6.89 2.11 -12.08
CA CYS A 275 8.07 2.82 -11.63
C CYS A 275 9.40 2.11 -11.90
N LEU A 276 9.41 0.84 -12.33
CA LEU A 276 10.67 0.18 -12.69
C LEU A 276 11.28 0.76 -13.98
N PRO A 277 12.62 0.76 -14.11
CA PRO A 277 13.29 1.32 -15.28
C PRO A 277 13.22 0.43 -16.54
N PHE A 278 12.69 -0.79 -16.41
CA PHE A 278 12.53 -1.74 -17.51
C PHE A 278 11.31 -2.63 -17.29
N LYS A 279 10.90 -3.32 -18.36
CA LYS A 279 9.92 -4.43 -18.30
C LYS A 279 10.65 -5.77 -18.21
N PHE A 280 10.06 -6.71 -17.51
CA PHE A 280 10.51 -8.09 -17.50
C PHE A 280 10.17 -8.76 -18.85
N GLN A 281 11.04 -9.63 -19.34
CA GLN A 281 10.70 -10.48 -20.46
C GLN A 281 9.58 -11.45 -20.07
N ARG A 282 9.64 -11.96 -18.83
CA ARG A 282 8.67 -12.91 -18.31
C ARG A 282 8.38 -12.65 -16.84
N ALA A 283 7.13 -12.81 -16.44
CA ALA A 283 6.74 -12.90 -15.05
C ALA A 283 6.03 -14.24 -14.77
N VAL A 284 6.42 -14.90 -13.68
CA VAL A 284 5.97 -16.25 -13.31
C VAL A 284 5.35 -16.21 -11.92
N THR A 285 4.20 -16.86 -11.76
CA THR A 285 3.57 -17.04 -10.45
C THR A 285 2.96 -18.43 -10.33
N VAL A 286 2.87 -18.95 -9.10
CA VAL A 286 2.15 -20.18 -8.78
C VAL A 286 0.85 -19.83 -8.06
N GLN A 287 -0.29 -20.31 -8.56
CA GLN A 287 -1.64 -20.16 -7.98
C GLN A 287 -1.91 -18.75 -7.40
N SER A 288 -1.72 -17.72 -8.22
CA SER A 288 -1.94 -16.32 -7.81
C SER A 288 -2.56 -15.52 -8.95
N TRP A 289 -3.46 -14.61 -8.57
CA TRP A 289 -4.11 -13.68 -9.49
C TRP A 289 -3.30 -12.41 -9.76
N VAL A 290 -2.14 -12.24 -9.09
CA VAL A 290 -1.33 -11.01 -9.15
C VAL A 290 -0.95 -10.60 -10.57
N LEU A 291 -0.81 -11.56 -11.50
CA LEU A 291 -0.40 -11.27 -12.88
C LEU A 291 -1.55 -10.80 -13.79
N ARG A 292 -2.83 -10.89 -13.39
CA ARG A 292 -3.96 -10.47 -14.26
C ARG A 292 -3.90 -8.98 -14.61
N GLY A 293 -3.53 -8.13 -13.66
CA GLY A 293 -3.32 -6.68 -13.85
C GLY A 293 -1.87 -6.24 -14.05
N PHE A 294 -0.93 -7.18 -14.19
CA PHE A 294 0.50 -6.86 -14.31
C PHE A 294 0.84 -6.37 -15.72
N THR A 295 1.51 -5.24 -15.87
CA THR A 295 1.82 -4.65 -17.21
C THR A 295 3.33 -4.52 -17.45
N ALA A 296 4.14 -4.78 -16.43
CA ALA A 296 5.59 -4.74 -16.49
C ALA A 296 6.23 -6.05 -16.95
N ALA A 297 5.51 -6.94 -17.65
CA ALA A 297 6.11 -8.08 -18.34
C ALA A 297 5.53 -8.29 -19.75
N GLU A 298 6.36 -8.78 -20.67
CA GLU A 298 5.96 -9.18 -22.03
C GLU A 298 5.19 -10.50 -22.01
N GLU A 299 5.72 -11.50 -21.29
CA GLU A 299 5.09 -12.82 -21.10
C GLU A 299 4.66 -13.01 -19.63
N LYS A 300 3.49 -13.62 -19.42
CA LYS A 300 2.97 -13.99 -18.10
C LYS A 300 2.71 -15.48 -18.03
N VAL A 301 3.35 -16.16 -17.09
CA VAL A 301 3.19 -17.59 -16.85
C VAL A 301 2.45 -17.81 -15.54
N PHE A 302 1.26 -18.39 -15.64
CA PHE A 302 0.46 -18.82 -14.50
C PHE A 302 0.59 -20.32 -14.36
N VAL A 303 1.19 -20.77 -13.26
CA VAL A 303 1.35 -22.20 -12.96
C VAL A 303 0.32 -22.59 -11.91
N GLY A 304 -0.45 -23.66 -12.16
CA GLY A 304 -1.33 -24.24 -11.14
C GLY A 304 -0.50 -24.92 -10.04
N LEU A 305 -1.01 -25.00 -8.80
CA LEU A 305 -0.26 -25.63 -7.71
C LEU A 305 0.05 -27.11 -8.02
N GLU A 306 -0.95 -27.88 -8.45
CA GLU A 306 -0.75 -29.28 -8.85
C GLU A 306 0.27 -29.45 -10.00
N GLU A 307 0.31 -28.49 -10.92
CA GLU A 307 1.30 -28.50 -12.00
C GLU A 307 2.70 -28.24 -11.45
N ALA A 308 2.84 -27.25 -10.56
CA ALA A 308 4.10 -26.91 -9.93
C ALA A 308 4.67 -28.05 -9.09
N GLU A 309 3.81 -28.76 -8.34
CA GLU A 309 4.20 -29.93 -7.53
C GLU A 309 4.73 -31.08 -8.40
N LYS A 310 4.14 -31.31 -9.58
CA LYS A 310 4.62 -32.33 -10.53
C LYS A 310 6.01 -32.02 -11.08
N LEU A 311 6.43 -30.75 -11.11
CA LEU A 311 7.78 -30.37 -11.56
C LEU A 311 8.89 -30.82 -10.60
N VAL A 312 8.55 -31.11 -9.34
CA VAL A 312 9.52 -31.63 -8.36
C VAL A 312 9.81 -33.11 -8.60
N GLN A 313 8.89 -33.82 -9.25
CA GLN A 313 8.96 -35.28 -9.45
C GLN A 313 9.65 -35.69 -10.77
N GLY A 314 10.01 -34.75 -11.63
CA GLY A 314 10.63 -34.98 -12.95
C GLY A 314 11.98 -34.29 -13.10
#